data_AF-A0ABD0PA45-F1
#
_entry.id   AF-A0ABD0PA45-F1
#
_cell.length_a   1.000
_cell.length_b   1.000
_cell.length_c   1.000
_cell.angle_alpha   90.00
_cell.angle_beta   90.00
_cell.angle_gamma   90.00
#
_symmetry.space_group_name_H-M   'P 1'
#
loop_
_entity.id
_entity.type
_entity.pdbx_description
1 polymer ?
#
loop_
_entity_poly.entity_id
_entity_poly.type
_entity_poly.pdbx_seq_one_letter_code
_entity_poly.pdbx_strand_id
1 'polypeptide(L)' 'AELLTGLSVTSVEDASQVGLELLNKGCGSVIVTLGPLGCVVCQSTNMAPKHIPTTAVTVADTT' A
#
# COMPACT_ATOMS: atom_id res chain seq x y z
N ALA A 1 -2.99 6.67 -3.21
CA ALA A 1 -3.21 6.82 -1.75
C ALA A 1 -2.98 8.27 -1.30
N GLU A 2 -1.94 8.92 -1.81
CA GLU A 2 -1.60 10.31 -1.47
C GLU A 2 -2.78 11.28 -1.67
N LEU A 3 -3.45 11.25 -2.83
CA LEU A 3 -4.62 12.11 -3.08
C LEU A 3 -5.77 11.91 -2.05
N LEU A 4 -5.94 10.70 -1.52
CA LEU A 4 -7.05 10.35 -0.60
C LEU A 4 -6.73 10.69 0.87
N THR A 5 -5.45 10.84 1.19
CA THR A 5 -4.95 10.99 2.56
C THR A 5 -4.25 12.33 2.78
N GLY A 6 -3.74 12.96 1.72
CA GLY A 6 -2.85 14.12 1.79
C GLY A 6 -1.43 13.79 2.23
N LEU A 7 -1.12 12.50 2.44
CA LEU A 7 0.17 12.03 2.95
C LEU A 7 1.05 11.58 1.77
N SER A 8 2.34 11.97 1.79
CA SER A 8 3.31 11.48 0.80
C SER A 8 3.60 9.99 0.99
N VAL A 9 3.80 9.26 -0.12
CA VAL A 9 4.11 7.82 -0.10
C VAL A 9 5.35 7.56 -0.95
N THR A 10 6.50 7.46 -0.28
CA THR A 10 7.81 7.26 -0.93
C THR A 10 8.47 5.92 -0.56
N SER A 11 7.90 5.22 0.43
CA SER A 11 8.44 3.98 0.97
C SER A 11 7.32 2.99 1.34
N VAL A 12 7.72 1.74 1.63
CA VAL A 12 6.82 0.71 2.16
C VAL A 12 6.24 1.11 3.53
N GLU A 13 7.02 1.84 4.34
CA GLU A 13 6.60 2.34 5.65
C GLU A 13 5.47 3.38 5.47
N ASP A 14 5.65 4.34 4.56
CA ASP A 14 4.64 5.34 4.25
C ASP A 14 3.35 4.68 3.72
N ALA A 15 3.51 3.67 2.85
CA ALA A 15 2.40 2.88 2.31
C ALA A 15 1.60 2.15 3.40
N SER A 16 2.30 1.67 4.43
CA SER A 16 1.70 1.05 5.60
C SER A 16 0.90 2.08 6.41
N GLN A 17 1.44 3.27 6.64
CA GLN A 17 0.76 4.35 7.35
C GLN A 17 -0.53 4.78 6.62
N VAL A 18 -0.47 5.06 5.31
CA VAL A 18 -1.66 5.45 4.55
C VAL A 18 -2.69 4.33 4.44
N GLY A 19 -2.23 3.07 4.41
CA GLY A 19 -3.11 1.90 4.45
C GLY A 19 -3.93 1.86 5.74
N LEU A 20 -3.30 2.12 6.88
CA LEU A 20 -3.97 2.24 8.18
C LEU A 20 -4.91 3.44 8.25
N GLU A 21 -4.51 4.58 7.69
CA GLU A 21 -5.39 5.76 7.67
C GLU A 21 -6.66 5.52 6.86
N LEU A 22 -6.55 4.83 5.72
CA LEU A 22 -7.72 4.44 4.92
C LEU A 22 -8.61 3.43 5.65
N LEU A 23 -8.04 2.49 6.42
CA LEU A 23 -8.84 1.63 7.32
C LEU A 23 -9.59 2.45 8.38
N ASN A 24 -8.92 3.43 8.99
CA ASN A 24 -9.54 4.32 9.99
C ASN A 24 -10.65 5.20 9.38
N LYS A 25 -10.62 5.45 8.07
CA LYS A 25 -11.70 6.11 7.32
C LYS A 25 -12.88 5.19 6.98
N GLY A 26 -12.85 3.92 7.41
CA GLY A 26 -13.96 2.97 7.29
C GLY A 26 -13.77 1.90 6.22
N CYS A 27 -12.62 1.83 5.54
CA CYS A 27 -12.34 0.72 4.64
C CYS A 27 -12.22 -0.60 5.44
N GLY A 28 -12.87 -1.67 4.97
CA GLY A 28 -12.72 -3.00 5.58
C GLY A 28 -11.41 -3.70 5.21
N SER A 29 -10.85 -3.37 4.06
CA SER A 29 -9.54 -3.83 3.59
C SER A 29 -8.95 -2.81 2.64
N VAL A 30 -7.63 -2.68 2.65
CA VAL A 30 -6.87 -1.72 1.83
C VAL A 30 -5.67 -2.41 1.22
N ILE A 31 -5.44 -2.19 -0.07
CA ILE A 31 -4.23 -2.60 -0.77
C ILE A 31 -3.59 -1.33 -1.35
N VAL A 32 -2.33 -1.10 -0.99
CA VAL A 32 -1.52 0.00 -1.53
C VAL A 32 -0.47 -0.60 -2.46
N THR A 33 -0.65 -0.44 -3.77
CA THR A 33 0.30 -0.91 -4.78
C THR A 33 1.52 0.01 -4.85
N LEU A 34 2.71 -0.56 -4.90
CA LEU A 34 4.01 0.12 -4.90
C LEU A 34 4.85 -0.23 -6.15
N GLY A 35 4.17 -0.48 -7.27
CA GLY A 35 4.78 -0.84 -8.55
C GLY A 35 5.79 -1.99 -8.39
N PRO A 36 7.08 -1.78 -8.72
CA PRO A 36 8.11 -2.82 -8.64
C PRO A 36 8.41 -3.28 -7.21
N LEU A 37 7.92 -2.61 -6.17
CA LEU A 37 8.06 -3.04 -4.78
C LEU A 37 6.92 -3.97 -4.33
N GLY A 38 5.94 -4.27 -5.19
CA GLY A 38 4.78 -5.09 -4.84
C GLY A 38 3.66 -4.28 -4.21
N CYS A 39 3.14 -4.70 -3.05
CA CYS A 39 2.07 -3.97 -2.37
C CYS A 39 2.09 -4.12 -0.85
N VAL A 40 1.39 -3.23 -0.15
CA VAL A 40 1.06 -3.38 1.28
C VAL A 40 -0.42 -3.71 1.41
N VAL A 41 -0.75 -4.69 2.26
CA VAL A 41 -2.12 -5.12 2.55
C VAL A 41 -2.44 -4.83 4.01
N CYS A 42 -3.58 -4.18 4.25
CA CYS A 42 -4.11 -3.92 5.58
C CYS A 42 -5.57 -4.39 5.65
N GLN A 43 -5.99 -4.96 6.78
CA GLN A 43 -7.37 -5.40 7.01
C GLN A 43 -7.89 -4.87 8.34
N SER A 44 -9.17 -4.50 8.42
CA SER A 44 -9.74 -4.01 9.68
C SER A 44 -9.76 -5.08 10.79
N THR A 45 -9.83 -6.36 10.41
CA THR A 45 -9.74 -7.51 11.33
C THR A 45 -8.31 -7.80 11.80
N ASN A 46 -7.30 -7.25 11.12
CA ASN A 46 -5.89 -7.40 11.46
C ASN A 46 -5.14 -6.12 11.05
N MET A 47 -5.08 -5.15 11.96
CA MET A 47 -4.51 -3.83 11.72
C MET A 47 -2.97 -3.84 11.61
N ALA A 48 -2.32 -5.00 11.50
CA ALA A 48 -0.90 -5.09 11.18
C ALA A 48 -0.72 -5.04 9.65
N PRO A 49 -0.13 -3.97 9.08
CA PRO A 49 0.17 -3.92 7.65
C PRO A 49 1.14 -5.03 7.25
N LYS A 50 0.90 -5.64 6.09
CA LYS A 50 1.77 -6.68 5.54
C LYS A 50 2.29 -6.28 4.17
N HIS A 51 3.61 -6.18 4.03
CA HIS A 51 4.26 -5.99 2.75
C HIS A 51 4.36 -7.32 1.99
N ILE A 52 3.89 -7.33 0.75
CA ILE A 52 4.00 -8.43 -0.20
C ILE A 52 4.92 -7.96 -1.33
N PRO A 53 6.20 -8.35 -1.32
CA PRO A 53 7.14 -7.97 -2.36
C PRO A 53 6.82 -8.71 -3.67
N THR A 54 7.28 -8.15 -4.79
CA THR A 54 7.32 -8.86 -6.07
C THR A 54 8.75 -9.27 -6.40
N THR A 55 8.89 -10.27 -7.26
CA THR A 55 10.20 -10.61 -7.85
C THR A 55 10.57 -9.52 -8.85
N ALA A 56 11.82 -9.03 -8.77
CA ALA A 56 12.32 -8.07 -9.74
C ALA A 56 12.37 -8.68 -11.15
N VAL A 57 11.86 -7.94 -12.13
CA VAL A 57 11.83 -8.35 -13.54
C VAL A 57 12.37 -7.23 -14.42
N THR A 58 12.86 -7.60 -15.61
CA THR A 58 13.12 -6.63 -16.67
C THR A 58 11.78 -6.19 -17.24
N VAL A 59 11.41 -4.94 -16.97
CA VAL A 59 10.14 -4.35 -17.41
C VAL A 59 10.20 -4.06 -18.90
N ALA A 60 9.21 -4.55 -19.65
CA ALA A 60 9.03 -4.24 -21.07
C ALA A 60 8.02 -3.09 -21.28
N ASP A 61 6.87 -3.16 -20.60
CA ASP A 61 5.80 -2.18 -20.64
C ASP A 61 4.99 -2.24 -19.32
N THR A 62 4.48 -1.10 -18.83
CA THR A 62 3.72 -1.00 -17.56
C THR A 62 2.42 -0.21 -17.70
N THR A 63 1.99 0.08 -18.93
CA THR A 63 1.03 1.14 -19.26
C THR A 63 -0.42 0.68 -19.25
#